data_AF-A0A7X6PDB2-F1
#
_entry.id   AF-A0A7X6PDB2-F1
#
_cell.length_a   1.000
_cell.length_b   1.000
_cell.length_c   1.000
_cell.angle_alpha   90.00
_cell.angle_beta   90.00
_cell.angle_gamma   90.00
#
_symmetry.space_group_name_H-M   'P 1'
#
loop_
_entity.id
_entity.type
_entity.pdbx_description
1 polymer ?
#
loop_
_entity_poly.entity_id
_entity_poly.type
_entity_poly.pdbx_seq_one_letter_code
_entity_poly.pdbx_strand_id
1 'polypeptide(L)'
;MPKSSIGHHFHTTSDEMFLILDGDCEYTVNGQTALIKGPVGVPVRSGNAHAVYNPSDKQVDWVNFNVGIIDPNAAAGPGGFAPMGSYNYSSDPVGTFDLGDSRVGAPLEPQATFIHTRQLTKELTRPVVRMNGGKDTVYYRRALGPSVFASNWAFVDHLIIPAKASVGRHYHAGVDEVYFVIKGKGKVYVNDEVADIAYGDAVPVRAGEIHSLESTAAESLELIVYGIALEKGKLDVKDVGLTMIKLQMFFEVEPRNFEAFEKNYMNVYVPALRKQAGYLGSKLIRRFPDNVSKNIQAGKSKYNFEMELMFDTEEHRHMWTKTQEHDLAWSKTISYARSYEWIGYDVVGMDQKSDPLGERNLTVEN
;
A
#
# COMPACT_ATOMS: atom_id res chain seq x y z
N MET A 1 -22.10 14.63 -16.53
CA MET A 1 -22.51 14.86 -17.94
C MET A 1 -22.20 16.31 -18.32
N PRO A 2 -22.16 16.67 -19.62
CA PRO A 2 -22.13 18.08 -20.02
C PRO A 2 -23.38 18.81 -19.53
N LYS A 3 -23.26 20.09 -19.15
CA LYS A 3 -24.38 20.94 -18.71
C LYS A 3 -25.28 20.29 -17.65
N SER A 4 -24.71 19.49 -16.75
CA SER A 4 -25.45 18.77 -15.70
C SER A 4 -25.01 19.20 -14.31
N SER A 5 -25.92 19.13 -13.36
CA SER A 5 -25.69 19.45 -11.95
C SER A 5 -26.08 18.29 -11.05
N ILE A 6 -25.44 18.20 -9.89
CA ILE A 6 -25.83 17.30 -8.78
C ILE A 6 -26.84 17.98 -7.83
N GLY A 7 -27.25 19.21 -8.14
CA GLY A 7 -28.25 19.95 -7.36
C GLY A 7 -27.70 20.46 -6.03
N HIS A 8 -28.35 21.48 -5.50
CA HIS A 8 -27.97 22.12 -4.25
C HIS A 8 -28.64 21.39 -3.07
N HIS A 9 -27.84 20.77 -2.22
CA HIS A 9 -28.36 19.91 -1.16
C HIS A 9 -27.49 19.93 0.09
N PHE A 10 -27.97 19.27 1.15
CA PHE A 10 -27.27 19.12 2.43
C PHE A 10 -27.05 17.65 2.79
N HIS A 11 -25.90 17.41 3.41
CA HIS A 11 -25.63 16.26 4.25
C HIS A 11 -25.54 16.69 5.72
N THR A 12 -26.24 16.01 6.63
CA THR A 12 -26.28 16.37 8.08
C THR A 12 -25.66 15.33 9.00
N THR A 13 -25.34 14.15 8.48
CA THR A 13 -24.71 13.05 9.23
C THR A 13 -23.43 12.54 8.57
N SER A 14 -22.88 13.27 7.60
CA SER A 14 -21.62 12.95 6.96
C SER A 14 -20.89 14.21 6.54
N ASP A 15 -19.55 14.16 6.56
CA ASP A 15 -18.77 15.04 5.70
C ASP A 15 -18.67 14.40 4.32
N GLU A 16 -18.52 15.24 3.30
CA GLU A 16 -18.41 14.82 1.92
C GLU A 16 -17.24 15.53 1.22
N MET A 17 -16.69 14.94 0.18
CA MET A 17 -15.85 15.66 -0.77
C MET A 17 -16.14 15.18 -2.18
N PHE A 18 -16.26 16.14 -3.09
CA PHE A 18 -16.11 15.88 -4.51
C PHE A 18 -14.67 16.09 -4.91
N LEU A 19 -14.05 15.04 -5.41
CA LEU A 19 -12.78 15.07 -6.12
C LEU A 19 -13.08 15.13 -7.62
N ILE A 20 -12.93 16.32 -8.21
CA ILE A 20 -13.01 16.50 -9.66
C ILE A 20 -11.67 16.01 -10.24
N LEU A 21 -11.72 15.00 -11.11
CA LEU A 21 -10.54 14.34 -11.68
C LEU A 21 -10.08 15.01 -12.98
N ASP A 22 -11.03 15.49 -13.79
CA ASP A 22 -10.74 16.23 -15.01
C ASP A 22 -11.73 17.39 -15.24
N GLY A 23 -11.33 18.35 -16.08
CA GLY A 23 -12.15 19.51 -16.41
C GLY A 23 -12.34 20.52 -15.27
N ASP A 24 -13.20 21.51 -15.55
CA ASP A 24 -13.51 22.62 -14.65
C ASP A 24 -15.01 22.56 -14.31
N CYS A 25 -15.36 22.79 -13.05
CA CYS A 25 -16.75 22.82 -12.59
C CYS A 25 -17.05 24.10 -11.81
N GLU A 26 -18.30 24.56 -11.89
CA GLU A 26 -18.84 25.55 -10.99
C GLU A 26 -19.25 24.84 -9.70
N TYR A 27 -18.60 25.19 -8.59
CA TYR A 27 -18.85 24.58 -7.30
C TYR A 27 -19.49 25.59 -6.37
N THR A 28 -20.54 25.16 -5.67
CA THR A 28 -21.27 25.98 -4.70
C THR A 28 -21.07 25.43 -3.30
N VAL A 29 -20.74 26.29 -2.33
CA VAL A 29 -20.80 25.98 -0.90
C VAL A 29 -21.53 27.11 -0.18
N ASN A 30 -22.59 26.79 0.56
CA ASN A 30 -23.43 27.74 1.30
C ASN A 30 -23.87 28.94 0.44
N GLY A 31 -24.28 28.66 -0.81
CA GLY A 31 -24.75 29.66 -1.77
C GLY A 31 -23.66 30.44 -2.52
N GLN A 32 -22.40 30.35 -2.12
CA GLN A 32 -21.27 30.97 -2.84
C GLN A 32 -20.80 30.03 -3.95
N THR A 33 -20.81 30.50 -5.19
CA THR A 33 -20.44 29.70 -6.37
C THR A 33 -19.16 30.23 -6.99
N ALA A 34 -18.21 29.37 -7.31
CA ALA A 34 -16.99 29.73 -8.05
C ALA A 34 -16.62 28.65 -9.07
N LEU A 35 -15.95 29.04 -10.16
CA LEU A 35 -15.35 28.08 -11.09
C LEU A 35 -14.06 27.51 -10.48
N ILE A 36 -13.99 26.19 -10.32
CA ILE A 36 -12.84 25.48 -9.78
C ILE A 36 -12.19 24.66 -10.88
N LYS A 37 -10.87 24.78 -11.02
CA LYS A 37 -10.09 24.05 -12.01
C LYS A 37 -9.66 22.70 -11.47
N GLY A 38 -9.94 21.63 -12.21
CA GLY A 38 -9.48 20.28 -11.89
C GLY A 38 -7.99 20.04 -12.19
N PRO A 39 -7.42 18.92 -11.71
CA PRO A 39 -7.97 18.07 -10.67
C PRO A 39 -7.98 18.78 -9.30
N VAL A 40 -9.09 18.68 -8.55
CA VAL A 40 -9.29 19.40 -7.28
C VAL A 40 -10.32 18.69 -6.39
N GLY A 41 -10.06 18.64 -5.08
CA GLY A 41 -11.03 18.21 -4.07
C GLY A 41 -11.70 19.40 -3.38
N VAL A 42 -13.02 19.37 -3.25
CA VAL A 42 -13.79 20.37 -2.50
C VAL A 42 -14.50 19.66 -1.33
N PRO A 43 -13.96 19.74 -0.10
CA PRO A 43 -14.58 19.15 1.07
C PRO A 43 -15.77 20.00 1.49
N VAL A 44 -16.83 19.31 1.89
CA VAL A 44 -18.04 19.90 2.43
C VAL A 44 -18.31 19.27 3.79
N ARG A 45 -18.14 20.11 4.81
CA ARG A 45 -18.41 19.73 6.19
C ARG A 45 -19.91 19.50 6.39
N SER A 46 -20.27 18.51 7.20
CA SER A 46 -21.66 18.24 7.58
C SER A 46 -22.40 19.51 8.01
N GLY A 47 -23.62 19.66 7.52
CA GLY A 47 -24.50 20.80 7.72
C GLY A 47 -24.33 21.93 6.68
N ASN A 48 -23.32 21.88 5.81
CA ASN A 48 -23.16 22.85 4.73
C ASN A 48 -23.90 22.43 3.46
N ALA A 49 -24.59 23.39 2.85
CA ALA A 49 -25.22 23.23 1.55
C ALA A 49 -24.16 23.25 0.46
N HIS A 50 -24.30 22.44 -0.58
CA HIS A 50 -23.35 22.44 -1.68
C HIS A 50 -23.97 21.91 -2.98
N ALA A 51 -23.32 22.24 -4.09
CA ALA A 51 -23.67 21.76 -5.42
C ALA A 51 -22.43 21.74 -6.31
N VAL A 52 -22.44 20.88 -7.32
CA VAL A 52 -21.48 20.93 -8.43
C VAL A 52 -22.23 20.95 -9.75
N TYR A 53 -21.87 21.91 -10.60
CA TYR A 53 -22.38 22.05 -11.95
C TYR A 53 -21.22 21.97 -12.94
N ASN A 54 -21.38 21.15 -13.99
CA ASN A 54 -20.45 21.13 -15.11
C ASN A 54 -20.94 22.12 -16.19
N PRO A 55 -20.32 23.30 -16.33
CA PRO A 55 -20.74 24.30 -17.30
C PRO A 55 -20.25 23.99 -18.72
N SER A 56 -19.42 22.96 -18.92
CA SER A 56 -18.80 22.67 -20.20
C SER A 56 -19.68 21.83 -21.13
N ASP A 57 -19.26 21.73 -22.39
CA ASP A 57 -19.85 20.84 -23.39
C ASP A 57 -19.20 19.44 -23.39
N LYS A 58 -18.32 19.15 -22.42
CA LYS A 58 -17.60 17.89 -22.27
C LYS A 58 -18.04 17.16 -21.00
N GLN A 59 -17.83 15.86 -20.96
CA GLN A 59 -17.97 15.10 -19.71
C GLN A 59 -16.84 15.50 -18.74
N VAL A 60 -17.15 15.36 -17.45
CA VAL A 60 -16.22 15.58 -16.34
C VAL A 60 -16.34 14.38 -15.41
N ASP A 61 -15.19 13.79 -15.10
CA ASP A 61 -15.04 12.69 -14.17
C ASP A 61 -14.82 13.24 -12.75
N TRP A 62 -15.51 12.64 -11.80
CA TRP A 62 -15.38 12.98 -10.39
C TRP A 62 -15.62 11.75 -9.52
N VAL A 63 -15.08 11.81 -8.31
CA VAL A 63 -15.31 10.85 -7.24
C VAL A 63 -15.92 11.59 -6.07
N ASN A 64 -16.88 10.94 -5.45
CA ASN A 64 -17.49 11.41 -4.22
C ASN A 64 -17.06 10.49 -3.08
N PHE A 65 -16.62 11.08 -1.99
CA PHE A 65 -16.17 10.36 -0.79
C PHE A 65 -16.84 10.95 0.43
N ASN A 66 -17.50 10.11 1.22
CA ASN A 66 -18.23 10.53 2.40
C ASN A 66 -17.71 9.79 3.62
N VAL A 67 -17.61 10.51 4.73
CA VAL A 67 -17.29 9.93 6.03
C VAL A 67 -18.42 10.23 6.99
N GLY A 68 -19.07 9.17 7.46
CA GLY A 68 -20.17 9.28 8.41
C GLY A 68 -19.73 9.89 9.74
N ILE A 69 -20.58 10.75 10.31
CA ILE A 69 -20.51 11.17 11.69
C ILE A 69 -21.29 10.13 12.49
N ILE A 70 -20.58 9.12 12.97
CA ILE A 70 -21.18 8.00 13.70
C ILE A 70 -21.27 8.41 15.17
N ASP A 71 -22.48 8.32 15.75
CA ASP A 71 -22.64 8.28 17.20
C ASP A 71 -22.15 6.90 17.69
N PRO A 72 -21.08 6.81 18.49
CA PRO A 72 -20.57 5.55 18.99
C PRO A 72 -21.58 4.78 19.86
N ASN A 73 -22.67 5.43 20.30
CA ASN A 73 -23.74 4.81 21.07
C ASN A 73 -24.96 4.41 20.21
N ALA A 74 -24.97 4.71 18.91
CA ALA A 74 -26.07 4.31 18.04
C ALA A 74 -26.04 2.79 17.84
N ALA A 75 -27.16 2.12 18.11
CA ALA A 75 -27.29 0.68 17.93
C ALA A 75 -27.11 0.32 16.44
N ALA A 76 -26.18 -0.59 16.13
CA ALA A 76 -26.09 -1.17 14.80
C ALA A 76 -27.41 -1.90 14.46
N GLY A 77 -27.88 -1.75 13.23
CA GLY A 77 -29.04 -2.48 12.75
C GLY A 77 -28.75 -3.98 12.65
N PRO A 78 -29.79 -4.82 12.44
CA PRO A 78 -29.63 -6.25 12.21
C PRO A 78 -28.62 -6.51 11.08
N GLY A 79 -27.58 -7.30 11.35
CA GLY A 79 -26.52 -7.60 10.36
C GLY A 79 -25.33 -6.64 10.35
N GLY A 80 -25.23 -5.70 11.31
CA GLY A 80 -24.07 -4.80 11.44
C GLY A 80 -24.10 -3.61 10.48
N PHE A 81 -25.10 -3.53 9.61
CA PHE A 81 -25.39 -2.34 8.81
C PHE A 81 -26.29 -1.39 9.61
N ALA A 82 -26.04 -0.09 9.50
CA ALA A 82 -26.93 0.88 10.10
C ALA A 82 -28.31 0.87 9.38
N PRO A 83 -29.40 1.24 10.08
CA PRO A 83 -30.74 1.27 9.49
C PRO A 83 -30.83 2.08 8.20
N MET A 84 -31.77 1.77 7.29
CA MET A 84 -32.04 2.60 6.10
C MET A 84 -32.37 4.05 6.53
N GLY A 85 -31.75 5.05 5.89
CA GLY A 85 -31.86 6.46 6.27
C GLY A 85 -31.03 6.89 7.50
N SER A 86 -30.23 5.99 8.09
CA SER A 86 -29.30 6.34 9.18
C SER A 86 -28.11 7.16 8.72
N TYR A 87 -27.76 7.06 7.44
CA TYR A 87 -26.68 7.82 6.84
C TYR A 87 -27.17 8.66 5.68
N ASN A 88 -26.81 9.93 5.71
CA ASN A 88 -27.08 10.89 4.66
C ASN A 88 -25.88 10.90 3.69
N TYR A 89 -25.85 9.95 2.75
CA TYR A 89 -24.82 9.87 1.68
C TYR A 89 -25.43 10.27 0.33
N SER A 90 -24.61 10.70 -0.64
CA SER A 90 -25.11 11.20 -1.95
C SER A 90 -25.91 10.16 -2.75
N SER A 91 -25.71 8.87 -2.50
CA SER A 91 -26.43 7.78 -3.16
C SER A 91 -27.73 7.38 -2.46
N ASP A 92 -28.05 7.94 -1.29
CA ASP A 92 -29.33 7.74 -0.60
C ASP A 92 -30.27 8.92 -0.87
N PRO A 93 -31.27 8.76 -1.77
CA PRO A 93 -32.19 9.85 -2.13
C PRO A 93 -33.13 10.25 -0.99
N VAL A 94 -33.24 9.47 0.10
CA VAL A 94 -33.99 9.88 1.31
C VAL A 94 -33.09 10.43 2.40
N GLY A 95 -31.76 10.31 2.24
CA GLY A 95 -30.78 10.81 3.18
C GLY A 95 -30.62 12.33 3.08
N THR A 96 -30.61 12.88 1.86
CA THR A 96 -30.28 14.30 1.60
C THR A 96 -31.45 15.26 1.77
N PHE A 97 -31.14 16.50 2.14
CA PHE A 97 -32.11 17.61 2.03
C PHE A 97 -31.82 18.38 0.75
N ASP A 98 -32.61 18.14 -0.29
CA ASP A 98 -32.50 18.81 -1.59
C ASP A 98 -33.25 20.14 -1.60
N LEU A 99 -32.63 21.19 -2.15
CA LEU A 99 -33.23 22.52 -2.30
C LEU A 99 -34.00 22.70 -3.62
N GLY A 100 -33.93 21.74 -4.54
CA GLY A 100 -34.52 21.85 -5.87
C GLY A 100 -33.86 22.91 -6.76
N ASP A 101 -32.63 23.33 -6.42
CA ASP A 101 -31.85 24.34 -7.16
C ASP A 101 -30.65 23.68 -7.85
N SER A 102 -30.61 23.73 -9.19
CA SER A 102 -29.51 23.15 -9.98
C SER A 102 -28.23 24.00 -9.97
N ARG A 103 -28.28 25.26 -9.50
CA ARG A 103 -27.21 26.25 -9.62
C ARG A 103 -26.80 26.64 -11.05
N VAL A 104 -27.54 26.21 -12.07
CA VAL A 104 -27.28 26.63 -13.46
C VAL A 104 -27.46 28.15 -13.58
N GLY A 105 -26.41 28.85 -14.03
CA GLY A 105 -26.42 30.31 -14.18
C GLY A 105 -26.27 31.09 -12.88
N ALA A 106 -25.82 30.45 -11.81
CA ALA A 106 -25.47 31.11 -10.57
C ALA A 106 -24.39 32.20 -10.79
N PRO A 107 -24.44 33.33 -10.05
CA PRO A 107 -23.37 34.32 -10.09
C PRO A 107 -22.07 33.70 -9.58
N LEU A 108 -20.98 33.93 -10.32
CA LEU A 108 -19.67 33.39 -9.99
C LEU A 108 -18.83 34.40 -9.21
N GLU A 109 -18.33 33.97 -8.06
CA GLU A 109 -17.27 34.65 -7.36
C GLU A 109 -15.96 34.54 -8.17
N PRO A 110 -15.19 35.63 -8.31
CA PRO A 110 -13.92 35.60 -9.05
C PRO A 110 -12.86 34.72 -8.39
N GLN A 111 -13.00 34.48 -7.08
CA GLN A 111 -12.13 33.61 -6.31
C GLN A 111 -12.98 32.76 -5.36
N ALA A 112 -12.69 31.45 -5.30
CA ALA A 112 -13.33 30.56 -4.34
C ALA A 112 -13.01 31.00 -2.90
N THR A 113 -14.04 31.17 -2.08
CA THR A 113 -13.99 31.58 -0.67
C THR A 113 -14.24 30.41 0.30
N PHE A 114 -14.49 29.22 -0.22
CA PHE A 114 -14.66 27.98 0.53
C PHE A 114 -13.40 27.12 0.47
N ILE A 115 -13.30 26.13 1.37
CA ILE A 115 -12.14 25.24 1.46
C ILE A 115 -12.09 24.32 0.24
N HIS A 116 -10.90 24.13 -0.32
CA HIS A 116 -10.60 23.16 -1.36
C HIS A 116 -9.12 22.74 -1.26
N THR A 117 -8.74 21.62 -1.87
CA THR A 117 -7.37 21.07 -1.82
C THR A 117 -6.32 21.92 -2.55
N ARG A 118 -6.76 23.00 -3.23
CA ARG A 118 -6.10 23.58 -4.42
C ARG A 118 -5.93 22.52 -5.52
N GLN A 119 -5.43 22.92 -6.69
CA GLN A 119 -5.19 21.96 -7.77
C GLN A 119 -4.17 20.90 -7.35
N LEU A 120 -4.45 19.64 -7.67
CA LEU A 120 -3.60 18.50 -7.36
C LEU A 120 -2.49 18.43 -8.41
N THR A 121 -1.40 19.13 -8.11
CA THR A 121 -0.28 19.35 -9.02
C THR A 121 1.04 19.07 -8.32
N LYS A 122 2.02 18.58 -9.07
CA LYS A 122 3.35 18.24 -8.52
C LYS A 122 4.02 19.46 -7.87
N GLU A 123 3.79 20.66 -8.39
CA GLU A 123 4.39 21.91 -7.90
C GLU A 123 3.96 22.25 -6.46
N LEU A 124 2.82 21.72 -6.02
CA LEU A 124 2.35 21.89 -4.66
C LEU A 124 2.81 20.78 -3.71
N THR A 125 3.48 19.75 -4.21
CA THR A 125 4.04 18.66 -3.39
C THR A 125 5.46 18.98 -2.94
N ARG A 126 5.97 18.26 -1.93
CA ARG A 126 7.38 18.30 -1.53
C ARG A 126 8.05 16.94 -1.78
N PRO A 127 9.35 16.91 -2.12
CA PRO A 127 10.08 15.65 -2.22
C PRO A 127 10.23 15.01 -0.84
N VAL A 128 10.07 13.69 -0.78
CA VAL A 128 10.32 12.86 0.39
C VAL A 128 11.21 11.70 -0.05
N VAL A 129 12.46 11.72 0.42
CA VAL A 129 13.44 10.68 0.09
C VAL A 129 13.16 9.45 0.93
N ARG A 130 13.04 8.29 0.28
CA ARG A 130 12.84 6.96 0.88
C ARG A 130 11.67 6.92 1.87
N MET A 131 10.52 7.44 1.45
CA MET A 131 9.30 7.47 2.27
C MET A 131 8.98 6.07 2.82
N ASN A 132 8.85 5.97 4.14
CA ASN A 132 8.64 4.73 4.90
C ASN A 132 9.69 3.63 4.60
N GLY A 133 10.93 4.01 4.25
CA GLY A 133 12.00 3.07 3.89
C GLY A 133 11.95 2.58 2.43
N GLY A 134 11.07 3.14 1.60
CA GLY A 134 10.93 2.82 0.18
C GLY A 134 12.12 3.22 -0.70
N LYS A 135 11.98 2.99 -2.01
CA LYS A 135 13.00 3.26 -3.03
C LYS A 135 12.89 4.71 -3.51
N ASP A 136 14.04 5.37 -3.65
CA ASP A 136 14.19 6.70 -4.25
C ASP A 136 13.28 7.77 -3.61
N THR A 137 12.87 8.78 -4.37
CA THR A 137 12.17 9.98 -3.91
C THR A 137 10.73 9.96 -4.42
N VAL A 138 9.78 10.13 -3.51
CA VAL A 138 8.37 10.37 -3.84
C VAL A 138 8.05 11.86 -3.64
N TYR A 139 6.90 12.30 -4.15
CA TYR A 139 6.42 13.65 -3.91
C TYR A 139 5.09 13.60 -3.18
N TYR A 140 5.02 14.30 -2.05
CA TYR A 140 3.91 14.17 -1.11
C TYR A 140 3.45 15.53 -0.60
N ARG A 141 2.15 15.68 -0.35
CA ARG A 141 1.59 16.77 0.45
C ARG A 141 0.32 16.29 1.16
N ARG A 142 0.15 16.70 2.43
CA ARG A 142 -1.15 16.76 3.07
C ARG A 142 -1.97 17.93 2.54
N ALA A 143 -2.97 17.65 1.69
CA ALA A 143 -3.79 18.67 1.07
C ALA A 143 -4.85 19.21 2.05
N LEU A 144 -5.44 18.32 2.86
CA LEU A 144 -6.40 18.68 3.92
C LEU A 144 -6.07 17.88 5.19
N GLY A 145 -6.23 18.52 6.35
CA GLY A 145 -6.06 17.90 7.66
C GLY A 145 -7.38 17.77 8.43
N PRO A 146 -7.36 17.22 9.65
CA PRO A 146 -8.57 16.81 10.37
C PRO A 146 -9.44 18.00 10.82
N SER A 147 -8.88 19.21 10.91
CA SER A 147 -9.60 20.42 11.31
C SER A 147 -10.65 20.88 10.29
N VAL A 148 -10.56 20.41 9.05
CA VAL A 148 -11.52 20.71 7.97
C VAL A 148 -12.85 19.99 8.21
N PHE A 149 -12.82 18.84 8.89
CA PHE A 149 -13.91 17.86 8.92
C PHE A 149 -14.64 17.83 10.27
N ALA A 150 -15.94 17.52 10.27
CA ALA A 150 -16.74 17.28 11.46
C ALA A 150 -16.65 15.82 11.95
N SER A 151 -16.53 14.87 11.03
CA SER A 151 -16.34 13.43 11.23
C SER A 151 -14.91 13.07 11.67
N ASN A 152 -14.61 11.77 11.73
CA ASN A 152 -13.26 11.27 11.96
C ASN A 152 -12.37 11.28 10.71
N TRP A 153 -12.81 11.89 9.60
CA TRP A 153 -11.96 12.09 8.44
C TRP A 153 -10.71 12.88 8.84
N ALA A 154 -9.57 12.21 8.68
CA ALA A 154 -8.32 12.59 9.31
C ALA A 154 -7.42 13.37 8.35
N PHE A 155 -7.35 12.97 7.09
CA PHE A 155 -6.61 13.69 6.06
C PHE A 155 -7.06 13.35 4.64
N VAL A 156 -6.70 14.25 3.72
CA VAL A 156 -6.62 14.00 2.29
C VAL A 156 -5.20 14.31 1.86
N ASP A 157 -4.45 13.28 1.51
CA ASP A 157 -3.06 13.40 1.09
C ASP A 157 -2.95 13.19 -0.43
N HIS A 158 -1.99 13.89 -1.05
CA HIS A 158 -1.66 13.78 -2.47
C HIS A 158 -0.25 13.21 -2.59
N LEU A 159 -0.15 12.07 -3.27
CA LEU A 159 1.09 11.30 -3.40
C LEU A 159 1.39 11.00 -4.87
N ILE A 160 2.62 11.30 -5.29
CA ILE A 160 3.16 10.94 -6.59
C ILE A 160 4.40 10.07 -6.35
N ILE A 161 4.37 8.85 -6.87
CA ILE A 161 5.47 7.90 -6.87
C ILE A 161 6.05 7.87 -8.30
N PRO A 162 7.21 8.52 -8.56
CA PRO A 162 7.86 8.47 -9.87
C PRO A 162 8.23 7.04 -10.26
N ALA A 163 8.35 6.76 -11.56
CA ALA A 163 8.75 5.44 -12.06
C ALA A 163 9.99 4.90 -11.34
N LYS A 164 9.95 3.63 -10.94
CA LYS A 164 10.97 2.90 -10.15
C LYS A 164 11.09 3.31 -8.67
N ALA A 165 10.34 4.30 -8.19
CA ALA A 165 10.27 4.65 -6.77
C ALA A 165 9.18 3.85 -6.05
N SER A 166 9.23 3.84 -4.72
CA SER A 166 8.22 3.19 -3.87
C SER A 166 8.02 3.91 -2.54
N VAL A 167 6.84 3.70 -1.95
CA VAL A 167 6.59 3.90 -0.52
C VAL A 167 6.85 2.57 0.18
N GLY A 168 7.66 2.58 1.23
CA GLY A 168 8.03 1.36 1.95
C GLY A 168 6.91 0.83 2.85
N ARG A 169 7.15 -0.32 3.47
CA ARG A 169 6.18 -1.01 4.32
C ARG A 169 5.91 -0.20 5.58
N HIS A 170 4.65 0.05 5.86
CA HIS A 170 4.21 0.71 7.08
C HIS A 170 2.79 0.28 7.42
N TYR A 171 2.32 0.68 8.59
CA TYR A 171 0.92 0.56 8.98
C TYR A 171 0.50 1.72 9.87
N HIS A 172 -0.81 1.86 10.02
CA HIS A 172 -1.45 2.76 10.97
C HIS A 172 -2.21 1.94 12.00
N ALA A 173 -1.97 2.16 13.29
CA ALA A 173 -2.68 1.44 14.36
C ALA A 173 -4.08 1.99 14.61
N GLY A 174 -4.34 3.26 14.28
CA GLY A 174 -5.61 3.93 14.55
C GLY A 174 -6.22 4.67 13.37
N VAL A 175 -5.76 4.41 12.14
CA VAL A 175 -6.24 5.08 10.93
C VAL A 175 -6.46 4.04 9.83
N ASP A 176 -7.67 4.00 9.29
CA ASP A 176 -7.96 3.33 8.02
C ASP A 176 -7.54 4.27 6.88
N GLU A 177 -7.09 3.71 5.77
CA GLU A 177 -6.77 4.46 4.56
C GLU A 177 -7.53 3.92 3.35
N VAL A 178 -7.89 4.82 2.43
CA VAL A 178 -8.33 4.44 1.09
C VAL A 178 -7.41 5.12 0.08
N TYR A 179 -6.72 4.32 -0.74
CA TYR A 179 -5.86 4.79 -1.82
C TYR A 179 -6.67 4.82 -3.12
N PHE A 180 -6.86 5.99 -3.70
CA PHE A 180 -7.54 6.15 -4.98
C PHE A 180 -6.55 6.60 -6.08
N VAL A 181 -6.43 5.81 -7.14
CA VAL A 181 -5.49 6.09 -8.25
C VAL A 181 -6.08 7.14 -9.19
N ILE A 182 -5.45 8.31 -9.25
CA ILE A 182 -5.86 9.39 -10.16
C ILE A 182 -5.02 9.46 -11.44
N LYS A 183 -3.87 8.78 -11.49
CA LYS A 183 -3.05 8.67 -12.70
C LYS A 183 -2.05 7.52 -12.63
N GLY A 184 -1.79 6.90 -13.77
CA GLY A 184 -0.70 5.94 -13.94
C GLY A 184 -1.01 4.55 -13.41
N LYS A 185 0.05 3.78 -13.17
CA LYS A 185 -0.01 2.35 -12.81
C LYS A 185 1.07 1.96 -11.82
N GLY A 186 0.79 0.95 -11.01
CA GLY A 186 1.75 0.39 -10.07
C GLY A 186 1.24 -0.88 -9.42
N LYS A 187 1.86 -1.24 -8.31
CA LYS A 187 1.43 -2.33 -7.44
C LYS A 187 1.19 -1.82 -6.03
N VAL A 188 0.17 -2.39 -5.40
CA VAL A 188 -0.06 -2.27 -3.96
C VAL A 188 0.18 -3.62 -3.32
N TYR A 189 0.76 -3.59 -2.13
CA TYR A 189 0.94 -4.75 -1.26
C TYR A 189 0.17 -4.45 0.03
N VAL A 190 -0.71 -5.35 0.45
CA VAL A 190 -1.45 -5.25 1.71
C VAL A 190 -1.35 -6.62 2.38
N ASN A 191 -0.68 -6.67 3.52
CA ASN A 191 -0.29 -7.90 4.21
C ASN A 191 0.45 -8.87 3.26
N ASP A 192 -0.14 -10.03 2.99
CA ASP A 192 0.35 -11.08 2.09
C ASP A 192 -0.23 -11.00 0.66
N GLU A 193 -1.12 -10.04 0.40
CA GLU A 193 -1.73 -9.82 -0.90
C GLU A 193 -0.98 -8.77 -1.73
N VAL A 194 -1.01 -8.98 -3.05
CA VAL A 194 -0.47 -8.05 -4.05
C VAL A 194 -1.48 -7.87 -5.18
N ALA A 195 -1.67 -6.62 -5.60
CA ALA A 195 -2.52 -6.29 -6.73
C ALA A 195 -1.83 -5.26 -7.65
N ASP A 196 -2.03 -5.41 -8.95
CA ASP A 196 -1.79 -4.35 -9.92
C ASP A 196 -2.91 -3.31 -9.78
N ILE A 197 -2.53 -2.03 -9.78
CA ILE A 197 -3.46 -0.91 -9.65
C ILE A 197 -3.24 0.11 -10.76
N ALA A 198 -4.32 0.70 -11.25
CA ALA A 198 -4.36 1.68 -12.31
C ALA A 198 -5.45 2.74 -12.06
N TYR A 199 -5.53 3.76 -12.93
CA TYR A 199 -6.54 4.82 -12.87
C TYR A 199 -7.94 4.29 -12.55
N GLY A 200 -8.57 4.88 -11.54
CA GLY A 200 -9.92 4.52 -11.09
C GLY A 200 -9.99 3.44 -10.02
N ASP A 201 -8.89 2.72 -9.75
CA ASP A 201 -8.86 1.74 -8.68
C ASP A 201 -8.84 2.42 -7.30
N ALA A 202 -9.61 1.84 -6.37
CA ALA A 202 -9.67 2.21 -4.96
C ALA A 202 -9.25 1.01 -4.10
N VAL A 203 -8.24 1.21 -3.25
CA VAL A 203 -7.71 0.16 -2.37
C VAL A 203 -7.96 0.56 -0.92
N PRO A 204 -8.91 -0.10 -0.22
CA PRO A 204 -9.08 0.08 1.21
C PRO A 204 -7.97 -0.67 1.97
N VAL A 205 -7.44 -0.02 2.99
CA VAL A 205 -6.45 -0.56 3.92
C VAL A 205 -6.93 -0.25 5.34
N ARG A 206 -7.11 -1.27 6.16
CA ARG A 206 -7.61 -1.12 7.53
C ARG A 206 -6.46 -0.85 8.51
N ALA A 207 -6.81 -0.23 9.63
CA ALA A 207 -5.91 -0.05 10.75
C ALA A 207 -5.31 -1.40 11.18
N GLY A 208 -3.99 -1.44 11.30
CA GLY A 208 -3.19 -2.62 11.60
C GLY A 208 -2.64 -3.34 10.37
N GLU A 209 -3.17 -3.09 9.17
CA GLU A 209 -2.70 -3.76 7.94
C GLU A 209 -1.40 -3.12 7.44
N ILE A 210 -0.41 -3.98 7.21
CA ILE A 210 0.90 -3.56 6.71
C ILE A 210 0.79 -3.39 5.20
N HIS A 211 1.18 -2.23 4.69
CA HIS A 211 1.05 -1.94 3.27
C HIS A 211 2.23 -1.16 2.71
N SER A 212 2.41 -1.26 1.40
CA SER A 212 3.41 -0.54 0.62
C SER A 212 2.95 -0.38 -0.82
N LEU A 213 3.48 0.62 -1.52
CA LEU A 213 3.12 0.90 -2.92
C LEU A 213 4.38 1.09 -3.75
N GLU A 214 4.40 0.57 -4.97
CA GLU A 214 5.46 0.88 -5.92
C GLU A 214 4.91 1.22 -7.30
N SER A 215 5.58 2.16 -7.95
CA SER A 215 5.30 2.47 -9.35
C SER A 215 5.89 1.40 -10.26
N THR A 216 5.44 1.36 -11.52
CA THR A 216 6.09 0.50 -12.52
C THR A 216 7.49 1.02 -12.89
N ALA A 217 8.24 0.22 -13.66
CA ALA A 217 9.54 0.64 -14.16
C ALA A 217 9.50 1.80 -15.18
N ALA A 218 8.34 2.08 -15.78
CA ALA A 218 8.18 3.01 -16.90
C ALA A 218 7.23 4.18 -16.62
N GLU A 219 6.25 4.02 -15.73
CA GLU A 219 5.19 5.00 -15.49
C GLU A 219 5.10 5.34 -13.99
N SER A 220 4.89 6.62 -13.68
CA SER A 220 4.62 7.08 -12.31
C SER A 220 3.23 6.64 -11.85
N LEU A 221 3.04 6.52 -10.54
CA LEU A 221 1.74 6.30 -9.91
C LEU A 221 1.35 7.55 -9.11
N GLU A 222 0.14 8.06 -9.30
CA GLU A 222 -0.37 9.24 -8.58
C GLU A 222 -1.71 8.93 -7.91
N LEU A 223 -1.81 9.27 -6.62
CA LEU A 223 -2.83 8.80 -5.72
C LEU A 223 -3.38 9.94 -4.86
N ILE A 224 -4.64 9.81 -4.50
CA ILE A 224 -5.23 10.49 -3.34
C ILE A 224 -5.39 9.46 -2.23
N VAL A 225 -4.96 9.82 -1.04
CA VAL A 225 -5.08 8.98 0.16
C VAL A 225 -6.07 9.61 1.11
N TYR A 226 -7.14 8.89 1.41
CA TYR A 226 -8.16 9.26 2.37
C TYR A 226 -7.86 8.57 3.69
N GLY A 227 -7.47 9.32 4.72
CA GLY A 227 -7.28 8.77 6.06
C GLY A 227 -8.52 8.95 6.92
N ILE A 228 -9.02 7.89 7.53
CA ILE A 228 -10.17 7.89 8.45
C ILE A 228 -9.68 7.38 9.80
N ALA A 229 -9.65 8.25 10.81
CA ALA A 229 -9.17 7.86 12.13
C ALA A 229 -10.24 7.08 12.91
N LEU A 230 -9.84 6.07 13.68
CA LEU A 230 -10.73 5.40 14.62
C LEU A 230 -11.16 6.34 15.76
N GLU A 231 -10.29 7.29 16.12
CA GLU A 231 -10.59 8.37 17.05
C GLU A 231 -10.21 9.72 16.45
N LYS A 232 -11.14 10.68 16.49
CA LYS A 232 -10.96 11.99 15.84
C LYS A 232 -9.66 12.67 16.28
N GLY A 233 -8.83 13.01 15.29
CA GLY A 233 -7.59 13.73 15.49
C GLY A 233 -6.41 12.87 15.98
N LYS A 234 -6.61 11.57 16.25
CA LYS A 234 -5.50 10.65 16.54
C LYS A 234 -4.96 10.06 15.25
N LEU A 235 -3.79 10.56 14.86
CA LEU A 235 -3.04 10.11 13.71
C LEU A 235 -1.77 9.41 14.19
N ASP A 236 -1.43 8.32 13.55
CA ASP A 236 -0.18 7.62 13.79
C ASP A 236 0.40 7.13 12.47
N VAL A 237 1.63 6.65 12.47
CA VAL A 237 2.25 5.90 11.37
C VAL A 237 3.39 5.11 11.97
N LYS A 238 3.54 3.85 11.56
CA LYS A 238 4.60 2.98 12.02
C LYS A 238 5.28 2.33 10.83
N ASP A 239 6.54 2.70 10.63
CA ASP A 239 7.39 2.05 9.64
C ASP A 239 7.62 0.60 10.04
N VAL A 240 7.39 -0.31 9.10
CA VAL A 240 7.74 -1.72 9.24
C VAL A 240 8.99 -1.93 8.41
N GLY A 241 10.14 -1.88 9.08
CA GLY A 241 11.37 -2.32 8.44
C GLY A 241 11.21 -3.74 7.90
N LEU A 242 11.81 -4.03 6.74
CA LEU A 242 12.10 -5.42 6.41
C LEU A 242 13.12 -5.93 7.44
N THR A 243 12.67 -6.57 8.51
CA THR A 243 13.52 -7.29 9.45
C THR A 243 13.95 -8.61 8.82
N MET A 244 14.73 -8.54 7.74
CA MET A 244 15.21 -9.78 7.14
C MET A 244 16.16 -10.47 8.11
N ILE A 245 15.80 -11.66 8.57
CA ILE A 245 16.72 -12.55 9.27
C ILE A 245 17.37 -13.47 8.25
N LYS A 246 18.63 -13.84 8.48
CA LYS A 246 19.35 -14.84 7.72
C LYS A 246 19.82 -15.95 8.64
N LEU A 247 19.47 -17.18 8.29
CA LEU A 247 20.07 -18.38 8.88
C LEU A 247 21.16 -18.90 7.94
N GLN A 248 22.41 -18.92 8.40
CA GLN A 248 23.52 -19.58 7.70
C GLN A 248 23.74 -20.95 8.31
N MET A 249 23.75 -21.99 7.47
CA MET A 249 23.92 -23.38 7.89
C MET A 249 25.12 -23.97 7.17
N PHE A 250 26.11 -24.46 7.89
CA PHE A 250 27.35 -24.98 7.34
C PHE A 250 27.35 -26.52 7.42
N PHE A 251 27.78 -27.18 6.34
CA PHE A 251 27.74 -28.64 6.22
C PHE A 251 29.10 -29.22 5.79
N GLU A 252 29.49 -30.31 6.45
CA GLU A 252 30.62 -31.15 6.06
C GLU A 252 30.03 -32.35 5.32
N VAL A 253 30.06 -32.32 3.99
CA VAL A 253 29.54 -33.38 3.13
C VAL A 253 30.70 -34.20 2.58
N GLU A 254 30.55 -35.52 2.43
CA GLU A 254 31.57 -36.32 1.76
C GLU A 254 31.53 -36.09 0.24
N PRO A 255 32.66 -36.07 -0.49
CA PRO A 255 32.70 -35.80 -1.93
C PRO A 255 31.74 -36.66 -2.76
N ARG A 256 31.57 -37.94 -2.40
CA ARG A 256 30.63 -38.87 -3.05
C ARG A 256 29.16 -38.44 -2.96
N ASN A 257 28.81 -37.58 -2.02
CA ASN A 257 27.44 -37.11 -1.77
C ASN A 257 27.18 -35.69 -2.32
N PHE A 258 28.17 -35.02 -2.92
CA PHE A 258 28.02 -33.61 -3.34
C PHE A 258 26.85 -33.41 -4.30
N GLU A 259 26.78 -34.19 -5.37
CA GLU A 259 25.71 -34.07 -6.37
C GLU A 259 24.34 -34.37 -5.76
N ALA A 260 24.25 -35.37 -4.88
CA ALA A 260 23.01 -35.73 -4.19
C ALA A 260 22.55 -34.61 -3.23
N PHE A 261 23.48 -33.98 -2.52
CA PHE A 261 23.21 -32.86 -1.62
C PHE A 261 22.71 -31.62 -2.37
N GLU A 262 23.37 -31.27 -3.48
CA GLU A 262 22.96 -30.17 -4.36
C GLU A 262 21.57 -30.41 -4.96
N LYS A 263 21.31 -31.62 -5.48
CA LYS A 263 19.98 -32.00 -5.99
C LYS A 263 18.92 -32.01 -4.90
N ASN A 264 19.25 -32.44 -3.69
CA ASN A 264 18.31 -32.43 -2.57
C ASN A 264 17.89 -31.00 -2.19
N TYR A 265 18.84 -30.06 -2.15
CA TYR A 265 18.51 -28.64 -1.94
C TYR A 265 17.52 -28.12 -2.99
N MET A 266 17.79 -28.37 -4.28
CA MET A 266 16.94 -27.89 -5.38
C MET A 266 15.57 -28.55 -5.43
N ASN A 267 15.50 -29.88 -5.24
CA ASN A 267 14.31 -30.66 -5.53
C ASN A 267 13.44 -30.97 -4.31
N VAL A 268 13.95 -30.74 -3.09
CA VAL A 268 13.25 -31.05 -1.85
C VAL A 268 13.18 -29.83 -0.95
N TYR A 269 14.34 -29.23 -0.63
CA TYR A 269 14.40 -28.18 0.37
C TYR A 269 13.77 -26.86 -0.12
N VAL A 270 14.06 -26.45 -1.36
CA VAL A 270 13.49 -25.23 -1.97
C VAL A 270 11.96 -25.31 -2.15
N PRO A 271 11.38 -26.39 -2.72
CA PRO A 271 9.92 -26.52 -2.80
C PRO A 271 9.22 -26.46 -1.45
N ALA A 272 9.84 -27.02 -0.40
CA ALA A 272 9.28 -27.00 0.94
C ALA A 272 9.30 -25.59 1.57
N LEU A 273 10.40 -24.84 1.39
CA LEU A 273 10.53 -23.46 1.85
C LEU A 273 9.56 -22.49 1.16
N ARG A 274 9.29 -22.70 -0.13
CA ARG A 274 8.38 -21.83 -0.92
C ARG A 274 6.93 -21.88 -0.42
N LYS A 275 6.56 -22.88 0.37
CA LYS A 275 5.22 -22.99 0.98
C LYS A 275 5.09 -22.19 2.27
N GLN A 276 6.18 -21.60 2.77
CA GLN A 276 6.21 -21.01 4.11
C GLN A 276 5.94 -19.51 4.08
N ALA A 277 5.16 -19.05 5.05
CA ALA A 277 4.98 -17.63 5.32
C ALA A 277 6.34 -16.98 5.60
N GLY A 278 6.54 -15.78 5.07
CA GLY A 278 7.74 -14.98 5.32
C GLY A 278 9.01 -15.46 4.62
N TYR A 279 8.99 -16.50 3.77
CA TYR A 279 10.17 -16.95 3.03
C TYR A 279 10.58 -15.94 1.96
N LEU A 280 11.79 -15.39 2.08
CA LEU A 280 12.33 -14.36 1.17
C LEU A 280 13.33 -14.93 0.16
N GLY A 281 13.85 -16.13 0.40
CA GLY A 281 14.79 -16.79 -0.50
C GLY A 281 15.78 -17.70 0.21
N SER A 282 16.53 -18.47 -0.57
CA SER A 282 17.65 -19.26 -0.06
C SER A 282 18.75 -19.44 -1.09
N LYS A 283 19.95 -19.81 -0.63
CA LYS A 283 21.09 -20.16 -1.48
C LYS A 283 21.77 -21.41 -0.93
N LEU A 284 22.24 -22.28 -1.83
CA LEU A 284 23.25 -23.27 -1.51
C LEU A 284 24.57 -22.84 -2.16
N ILE A 285 25.60 -22.73 -1.35
CA ILE A 285 26.92 -22.26 -1.73
C ILE A 285 27.90 -23.40 -1.45
N ARG A 286 28.73 -23.72 -2.45
CA ARG A 286 29.80 -24.71 -2.30
C ARG A 286 31.13 -23.99 -2.14
N ARG A 287 31.94 -24.44 -1.19
CA ARG A 287 33.30 -23.92 -0.99
C ARG A 287 34.14 -24.19 -2.25
N PHE A 288 34.96 -23.21 -2.61
CA PHE A 288 35.90 -23.39 -3.71
C PHE A 288 36.88 -24.56 -3.46
N PRO A 289 37.34 -25.25 -4.51
CA PRO A 289 38.39 -26.26 -4.38
C PRO A 289 39.66 -25.69 -3.74
N ASP A 290 40.49 -26.55 -3.13
CA ASP A 290 41.61 -26.12 -2.29
C ASP A 290 42.63 -25.23 -3.01
N ASN A 291 42.86 -25.44 -4.30
CA ASN A 291 43.75 -24.60 -5.10
C ASN A 291 43.23 -23.15 -5.22
N VAL A 292 41.94 -22.96 -5.49
CA VAL A 292 41.32 -21.64 -5.58
C VAL A 292 41.25 -20.99 -4.19
N SER A 293 40.85 -21.76 -3.17
CA SER A 293 40.82 -21.30 -1.78
C SER A 293 42.20 -20.79 -1.32
N LYS A 294 43.28 -21.48 -1.69
CA LYS A 294 44.65 -21.06 -1.37
C LYS A 294 45.04 -19.75 -2.08
N ASN A 295 44.67 -19.60 -3.36
CA ASN A 295 45.01 -18.41 -4.15
C ASN A 295 44.37 -17.13 -3.61
N ILE A 296 43.16 -17.23 -3.05
CA ILE A 296 42.46 -16.09 -2.43
C ILE A 296 42.73 -15.95 -0.93
N GLN A 297 43.65 -16.74 -0.38
CA GLN A 297 44.00 -16.74 1.05
C GLN A 297 42.79 -17.00 1.97
N ALA A 298 41.88 -17.88 1.55
CA ALA A 298 40.68 -18.19 2.31
C ALA A 298 41.02 -18.83 3.68
N GLY A 299 40.17 -18.54 4.67
CA GLY A 299 40.23 -19.20 5.97
C GLY A 299 40.05 -20.72 5.87
N LYS A 300 40.58 -21.46 6.86
CA LYS A 300 40.39 -22.90 6.96
C LYS A 300 38.98 -23.18 7.51
N SER A 301 38.25 -24.07 6.85
CA SER A 301 36.98 -24.60 7.33
C SER A 301 36.87 -26.07 6.95
N LYS A 302 36.29 -26.88 7.83
CA LYS A 302 35.91 -28.27 7.53
C LYS A 302 34.62 -28.34 6.71
N TYR A 303 33.80 -27.29 6.74
CA TYR A 303 32.55 -27.22 6.01
C TYR A 303 32.82 -26.92 4.53
N ASN A 304 32.15 -27.65 3.66
CA ASN A 304 32.29 -27.56 2.20
C ASN A 304 31.01 -27.08 1.50
N PHE A 305 29.89 -26.99 2.23
CA PHE A 305 28.69 -26.29 1.80
C PHE A 305 28.19 -25.31 2.87
N GLU A 306 27.53 -24.26 2.42
CA GLU A 306 26.74 -23.33 3.21
C GLU A 306 25.35 -23.21 2.58
N MET A 307 24.30 -23.34 3.39
CA MET A 307 22.92 -23.03 3.01
C MET A 307 22.49 -21.76 3.74
N GLU A 308 22.12 -20.73 2.98
CA GLU A 308 21.54 -19.50 3.52
C GLU A 308 20.02 -19.53 3.36
N LEU A 309 19.27 -19.27 4.43
CA LEU A 309 17.82 -19.08 4.41
C LEU A 309 17.50 -17.65 4.84
N MET A 310 16.60 -16.97 4.13
CA MET A 310 16.14 -15.63 4.47
C MET A 310 14.64 -15.63 4.75
N PHE A 311 14.26 -15.07 5.90
CA PHE A 311 12.87 -14.84 6.29
C PHE A 311 12.67 -13.38 6.67
N ASP A 312 11.43 -12.90 6.61
CA ASP A 312 11.03 -11.56 7.03
C ASP A 312 11.00 -11.36 8.55
N THR A 313 10.98 -12.45 9.34
CA THR A 313 11.00 -12.49 10.81
C THR A 313 11.56 -13.83 11.32
N GLU A 314 12.09 -13.86 12.55
CA GLU A 314 12.50 -15.11 13.20
C GLU A 314 11.29 -15.96 13.61
N GLU A 315 10.15 -15.32 13.92
CA GLU A 315 8.90 -16.00 14.23
C GLU A 315 8.41 -16.86 13.06
N HIS A 316 8.39 -16.33 11.84
CA HIS A 316 8.04 -17.10 10.64
C HIS A 316 9.05 -18.23 10.37
N ARG A 317 10.35 -17.98 10.54
CA ARG A 317 11.39 -19.02 10.41
C ARG A 317 11.23 -20.13 11.47
N HIS A 318 10.84 -19.79 12.70
CA HIS A 318 10.58 -20.75 13.76
C HIS A 318 9.30 -21.56 13.49
N MET A 319 8.25 -20.94 12.94
CA MET A 319 7.06 -21.68 12.51
C MET A 319 7.38 -22.72 11.44
N TRP A 320 8.25 -22.39 10.47
CA TRP A 320 8.75 -23.35 9.49
C TRP A 320 9.32 -24.61 10.15
N THR A 321 10.10 -24.50 11.23
CA THR A 321 10.70 -25.67 11.91
C THR A 321 9.70 -26.61 12.60
N LYS A 322 8.43 -26.23 12.67
CA LYS A 322 7.35 -27.03 13.27
C LYS A 322 6.49 -27.75 12.23
N THR A 323 6.81 -27.60 10.95
CA THR A 323 6.04 -28.19 9.85
C THR A 323 6.52 -29.60 9.50
N GLN A 324 5.62 -30.42 8.96
CA GLN A 324 5.99 -31.76 8.47
C GLN A 324 6.92 -31.67 7.25
N GLU A 325 6.72 -30.65 6.42
CA GLU A 325 7.58 -30.32 5.29
C GLU A 325 9.03 -30.06 5.73
N HIS A 326 9.22 -29.35 6.84
CA HIS A 326 10.54 -29.16 7.44
C HIS A 326 11.14 -30.50 7.87
N ASP A 327 10.42 -31.31 8.63
CA ASP A 327 10.96 -32.57 9.15
C ASP A 327 11.42 -33.50 8.03
N LEU A 328 10.64 -33.59 6.94
CA LEU A 328 10.97 -34.37 5.76
C LEU A 328 12.20 -33.82 5.02
N ALA A 329 12.20 -32.51 4.74
CA ALA A 329 13.28 -31.87 4.00
C ALA A 329 14.59 -31.86 4.80
N TRP A 330 14.50 -31.62 6.11
CA TRP A 330 15.63 -31.57 7.03
C TRP A 330 16.26 -32.93 7.23
N SER A 331 15.47 -33.97 7.52
CA SER A 331 15.96 -35.35 7.70
C SER A 331 16.77 -35.83 6.49
N LYS A 332 16.26 -35.58 5.27
CA LYS A 332 16.96 -35.95 4.04
C LYS A 332 18.24 -35.13 3.84
N THR A 333 18.21 -33.84 4.14
CA THR A 333 19.38 -32.96 4.02
C THR A 333 20.53 -33.41 4.92
N ILE A 334 20.26 -33.64 6.20
CA ILE A 334 21.32 -34.05 7.15
C ILE A 334 21.83 -35.47 6.90
N SER A 335 21.06 -36.34 6.23
CA SER A 335 21.51 -37.70 5.89
C SER A 335 22.75 -37.74 4.99
N TYR A 336 23.00 -36.67 4.24
CA TYR A 336 24.18 -36.55 3.37
C TYR A 336 25.39 -35.89 4.08
N ALA A 337 25.17 -35.23 5.21
CA ALA A 337 26.17 -34.46 5.94
C ALA A 337 26.76 -35.26 7.10
N ARG A 338 28.09 -35.22 7.25
CA ARG A 338 28.82 -35.82 8.37
C ARG A 338 28.69 -34.97 9.63
N SER A 339 28.73 -33.65 9.47
CA SER A 339 28.52 -32.68 10.56
C SER A 339 27.91 -31.41 10.01
N TYR A 340 27.23 -30.65 10.87
CA TYR A 340 26.63 -29.37 10.52
C TYR A 340 26.55 -28.43 11.73
N GLU A 341 26.48 -27.12 11.46
CA GLU A 341 26.20 -26.07 12.45
C GLU A 341 25.43 -24.92 11.78
N TRP A 342 24.84 -24.03 12.57
CA TRP A 342 24.13 -22.86 12.03
C TRP A 342 24.22 -21.64 12.93
N ILE A 343 24.10 -20.46 12.32
CA ILE A 343 24.11 -19.16 12.98
C ILE A 343 22.99 -18.30 12.39
N GLY A 344 22.23 -17.65 13.26
CA GLY A 344 21.20 -16.68 12.89
C GLY A 344 21.74 -15.24 12.93
N TYR A 345 21.32 -14.42 11.98
CA TYR A 345 21.73 -13.02 11.85
C TYR A 345 20.53 -12.13 11.53
N ASP A 346 20.52 -10.92 12.08
CA ASP A 346 19.77 -9.81 11.51
C ASP A 346 20.50 -9.27 10.29
N VAL A 347 19.80 -9.11 9.17
CA VAL A 347 20.39 -8.47 8.00
C VAL A 347 20.27 -6.96 8.15
N VAL A 348 21.38 -6.34 8.53
CA VAL A 348 21.47 -4.89 8.79
C VAL A 348 21.71 -4.05 7.52
N GLY A 349 21.89 -4.67 6.37
CA GLY A 349 22.06 -3.97 5.08
C GLY A 349 22.18 -4.92 3.89
N MET A 350 21.69 -4.49 2.72
CA MET A 350 21.74 -5.26 1.48
C MET A 350 21.89 -4.33 0.27
N ASP A 351 22.79 -4.67 -0.66
CA ASP A 351 22.88 -4.01 -1.97
C ASP A 351 21.72 -4.48 -2.87
N GLN A 352 21.07 -3.56 -3.60
CA GLN A 352 19.84 -3.80 -4.35
C GLN A 352 20.08 -4.15 -5.83
N LYS A 353 21.31 -4.44 -6.24
CA LYS A 353 21.59 -4.92 -7.60
C LYS A 353 20.91 -6.29 -7.79
N SER A 354 20.04 -6.40 -8.80
CA SER A 354 19.31 -7.63 -9.15
C SER A 354 20.23 -8.85 -9.18
N ASP A 355 19.74 -10.02 -8.72
CA ASP A 355 20.51 -11.27 -8.76
C ASP A 355 21.06 -11.50 -10.18
N PRO A 356 22.39 -11.52 -10.38
CA PRO A 356 23.00 -11.67 -11.71
C PRO A 356 22.68 -13.02 -12.36
N LEU A 357 22.06 -13.96 -11.64
CA LEU A 357 21.63 -15.26 -12.15
C LEU A 357 20.20 -15.24 -12.77
N GLY A 358 19.51 -14.10 -12.81
CA GLY A 358 18.22 -13.93 -13.51
C GLY A 358 17.01 -14.63 -12.89
N GLU A 359 15.84 -14.50 -13.53
CA GLU A 359 14.61 -15.23 -13.15
C GLU A 359 14.82 -16.74 -13.32
N ARG A 360 14.76 -17.49 -12.22
CA ARG A 360 14.79 -18.95 -12.26
C ARG A 360 13.38 -19.46 -12.50
N ASN A 361 13.19 -20.23 -13.57
CA ASN A 361 11.93 -20.91 -13.85
C ASN A 361 11.43 -21.64 -12.58
N LEU A 362 10.26 -21.23 -12.08
CA LEU A 362 9.48 -22.04 -11.17
C LEU A 362 9.14 -23.31 -11.93
N THR A 363 9.63 -24.46 -11.47
CA THR A 363 9.10 -25.76 -11.90
C THR A 363 7.64 -25.78 -11.51
N VAL A 364 6.77 -25.50 -12.47
CA VAL A 364 5.35 -25.83 -12.39
C VAL A 364 5.30 -27.35 -12.36
N GLU A 365 4.87 -27.91 -11.24
CA GLU A 365 4.61 -29.35 -11.15
C GLU A 365 3.43 -29.68 -12.10
N ASN A 366 3.61 -30.74 -12.90
CA ASN A 366 2.55 -31.37 -13.69
C ASN A 366 1.62 -32.18 -12.79
#